data_AF-A0A2V6HDD2-F1
#
_entry.id   AF-A0A2V6HDD2-F1
#
_cell.length_a   1.000
_cell.length_b   1.000
_cell.length_c   1.000
_cell.angle_alpha   90.00
_cell.angle_beta   90.00
_cell.angle_gamma   90.00
#
_symmetry.space_group_name_H-M   'P 1'
#
loop_
_entity.id
_entity.type
_entity.pdbx_description
1 polymer ?
#
loop_
_entity_poly.entity_id
_entity_poly.type
_entity_poly.pdbx_seq_one_letter_code
_entity_poly.pdbx_strand_id
1 'polypeptide(L)'
;MARLHEYQGKAILAANGFKIPRGRAASSANDAVATAKELGGEVVIKIQAWTTGRAGMGGVAFAKKPDDVRTHAERMLSMKVGQFPVEAVLVEEKIDIDREFFLSFAIDDAARAPVIIFAVGGGTGIEERAASTRRIACEVNTGPLGSAVKEAVNGCGLSQAHANQLGESIRKLFAAARSVEARYLEISRANSITRRRLWSASPMQSNRAIIAAHFTLRS
;
A
#
# COMPACT_ATOMS: atom_id res chain seq x y z
N MET A 1 -15.71 8.76 10.64
CA MET A 1 -14.41 8.08 10.80
C MET A 1 -13.44 8.70 9.80
N ALA A 2 -12.33 9.28 10.26
CA ALA A 2 -11.36 9.92 9.37
C ALA A 2 -10.70 8.88 8.45
N ARG A 3 -10.47 9.25 7.19
CA ARG A 3 -9.73 8.44 6.22
C ARG A 3 -8.57 9.25 5.70
N LEU A 4 -7.43 8.59 5.57
CA LEU A 4 -6.23 9.19 5.01
C LEU A 4 -6.08 8.81 3.55
N HIS A 5 -5.57 9.74 2.76
CA HIS A 5 -5.05 9.43 1.44
C HIS A 5 -3.74 8.62 1.56
N GLU A 6 -3.38 7.94 0.47
CA GLU A 6 -2.20 7.07 0.43
C GLU A 6 -0.92 7.83 0.80
N TYR A 7 -0.75 9.07 0.31
CA TYR A 7 0.43 9.88 0.61
C TYR A 7 0.55 10.24 2.10
N GLN A 8 -0.57 10.48 2.79
CA GLN A 8 -0.59 10.79 4.22
C GLN A 8 -0.26 9.55 5.04
N GLY A 9 -0.84 8.41 4.67
CA GLY A 9 -0.51 7.12 5.28
C GLY A 9 0.96 6.76 5.10
N LYS A 10 1.51 7.01 3.91
CA LYS A 10 2.93 6.81 3.62
C LYS A 10 3.82 7.65 4.51
N ALA A 11 3.47 8.91 4.77
CA ALA A 11 4.21 9.76 5.70
C ALA A 11 4.24 9.17 7.12
N ILE A 12 3.11 8.62 7.60
CA ILE A 12 3.05 7.93 8.90
C ILE A 12 3.95 6.69 8.91
N LEU A 13 3.93 5.88 7.85
CA LEU A 13 4.79 4.70 7.76
C LEU A 13 6.27 5.07 7.69
N ALA A 14 6.64 6.10 6.92
CA ALA A 14 8.00 6.61 6.87
C ALA A 14 8.49 7.10 8.24
N ALA A 15 7.66 7.85 8.96
CA ALA A 15 7.95 8.30 10.32
C ALA A 15 8.16 7.15 11.31
N ASN A 16 7.56 5.98 11.03
CA ASN A 16 7.73 4.74 11.80
C ASN A 16 8.80 3.80 11.22
N GLY A 17 9.70 4.32 10.38
CA GLY A 17 10.89 3.60 9.91
C GLY A 17 10.62 2.57 8.81
N PHE A 18 9.54 2.72 8.05
CA PHE A 18 9.34 2.01 6.80
C PHE A 18 10.11 2.70 5.67
N LYS A 19 10.69 1.89 4.79
CA LYS A 19 11.21 2.39 3.52
C LYS A 19 10.03 2.52 2.55
N ILE A 20 9.63 3.74 2.23
CA ILE A 20 8.63 3.99 1.20
C ILE A 20 9.32 4.49 -0.06
N PRO A 21 8.74 4.29 -1.25
CA PRO A 21 9.28 4.93 -2.45
C PRO A 21 9.16 6.45 -2.31
N ARG A 22 10.12 7.17 -2.88
CA ARG A 22 10.09 8.63 -2.91
C ARG A 22 8.94 9.10 -3.78
N GLY A 23 8.19 10.07 -3.28
CA GLY A 23 7.06 10.63 -4.02
C GLY A 23 6.40 11.77 -3.27
N ARG A 24 5.55 12.51 -3.99
CA ARG A 24 4.81 13.66 -3.45
C ARG A 24 3.42 13.75 -4.08
N ALA A 25 2.46 14.23 -3.31
CA ALA A 25 1.15 14.58 -3.84
C ALA A 25 1.25 15.87 -4.66
N ALA A 26 0.55 15.91 -5.79
CA ALA A 26 0.47 17.02 -6.72
C ALA A 26 -1.01 17.33 -6.99
N SER A 27 -1.38 18.61 -6.86
CA SER A 27 -2.74 19.11 -7.15
C SER A 27 -2.87 19.71 -8.54
N SER A 28 -1.76 19.83 -9.28
CA SER A 28 -1.75 20.29 -10.67
C SER A 28 -0.81 19.42 -11.53
N ALA A 29 -1.02 19.46 -12.85
CA ALA A 29 -0.13 18.79 -13.79
C ALA A 29 1.29 19.36 -13.78
N ASN A 30 1.44 20.66 -13.51
CA ASN A 30 2.75 21.29 -13.38
C ASN A 30 3.50 20.78 -12.14
N ASP A 31 2.82 20.65 -11.02
CA ASP A 31 3.41 20.07 -9.80
C ASP A 31 3.80 18.61 -10.00
N ALA A 32 2.95 17.84 -10.71
CA ALA A 32 3.24 16.45 -11.04
C ALA A 32 4.50 16.31 -11.90
N VAL A 33 4.64 17.16 -12.92
CA VAL A 33 5.85 17.22 -13.77
C VAL A 33 7.08 17.64 -12.97
N ALA A 34 6.96 18.64 -12.09
CA ALA A 34 8.06 19.07 -11.24
C ALA A 34 8.53 17.93 -10.31
N THR A 35 7.61 17.24 -9.65
CA THR A 35 7.92 16.07 -8.82
C THR A 35 8.57 14.95 -9.64
N ALA A 36 8.07 14.64 -10.83
CA ALA A 36 8.68 13.62 -11.67
C ALA A 36 10.12 13.96 -12.09
N LYS A 37 10.38 15.24 -12.40
CA LYS A 37 11.74 15.72 -12.70
C LYS A 37 12.68 15.58 -11.50
N GLU A 38 12.23 15.93 -10.29
CA GLU A 38 12.99 15.76 -9.05
C GLU A 38 13.34 14.29 -8.76
N LEU A 39 12.43 13.36 -9.10
CA LEU A 39 12.65 11.92 -8.90
C LEU A 39 13.69 11.33 -9.87
N GLY A 40 13.81 11.89 -11.08
CA GLY A 40 14.91 11.61 -12.02
C GLY A 40 14.83 10.25 -12.73
N GLY A 41 13.66 9.61 -12.78
CA GLY A 41 13.48 8.28 -13.39
C GLY A 41 12.04 8.00 -13.81
N GLU A 42 11.73 6.73 -14.09
CA GLU A 42 10.34 6.30 -14.35
C GLU A 42 9.49 6.52 -13.10
N VAL A 43 8.27 7.02 -13.27
CA VAL A 43 7.35 7.32 -12.18
C VAL A 43 6.01 6.59 -12.35
N VAL A 44 5.31 6.45 -11.23
CA VAL A 44 3.93 6.00 -11.15
C VAL A 44 3.08 7.18 -10.67
N ILE A 45 1.98 7.44 -11.35
CA ILE A 45 1.02 8.49 -11.04
C ILE A 45 -0.27 7.82 -10.58
N LYS A 46 -0.73 8.13 -9.37
CA LYS A 46 -1.87 7.45 -8.73
C LYS A 46 -2.88 8.46 -8.20
N ILE A 47 -4.13 8.39 -8.59
CA ILE A 47 -5.19 9.24 -8.02
C ILE A 47 -5.28 9.04 -6.51
N GLN A 48 -5.49 10.14 -5.78
CA GLN A 48 -5.77 10.11 -4.36
C GLN A 48 -7.28 10.06 -4.16
N ALA A 49 -7.80 8.87 -3.88
CA ALA A 49 -9.22 8.63 -3.65
C ALA A 49 -9.39 7.53 -2.59
N TRP A 50 -10.43 7.64 -1.75
CA TRP A 50 -10.74 6.64 -0.72
C TRP A 50 -11.52 5.44 -1.29
N THR A 51 -10.97 4.84 -2.34
CA THR A 51 -11.51 3.65 -3.01
C THR A 51 -10.41 2.65 -3.33
N THR A 52 -10.78 1.38 -3.37
CA THR A 52 -9.97 0.28 -3.91
C THR A 52 -10.09 0.28 -5.45
N GLY A 53 -9.31 -0.57 -6.13
CA GLY A 53 -9.49 -0.83 -7.57
C GLY A 53 -9.08 0.31 -8.51
N ARG A 54 -8.38 1.35 -8.02
CA ARG A 54 -7.96 2.54 -8.79
C ARG A 54 -7.30 2.21 -10.14
N ALA A 55 -6.53 1.12 -10.23
CA ALA A 55 -5.90 0.72 -11.47
C ALA A 55 -6.91 0.33 -12.57
N GLY A 56 -7.97 -0.42 -12.22
CA GLY A 56 -8.98 -0.88 -13.18
C GLY A 56 -9.84 0.24 -13.77
N MET A 57 -9.86 1.40 -13.12
CA MET A 57 -10.58 2.61 -13.55
C MET A 57 -9.63 3.68 -14.13
N GLY A 58 -8.39 3.30 -14.45
CA GLY A 58 -7.40 4.20 -15.07
C GLY A 58 -6.84 5.26 -14.11
N GLY A 59 -6.96 5.06 -12.80
CA GLY A 59 -6.42 5.92 -11.75
C GLY A 59 -4.97 5.61 -11.36
N VAL A 60 -4.28 4.73 -12.10
CA VAL A 60 -2.85 4.43 -11.94
C VAL A 60 -2.22 4.39 -13.34
N ALA A 61 -1.10 5.10 -13.54
CA ALA A 61 -0.37 5.14 -14.80
C ALA A 61 1.15 5.19 -14.57
N PHE A 62 1.91 4.61 -15.49
CA PHE A 62 3.37 4.68 -15.50
C PHE A 62 3.81 5.70 -16.55
N ALA A 63 4.81 6.52 -16.22
CA ALA A 63 5.34 7.53 -17.12
C ALA A 63 6.87 7.52 -17.09
N LYS A 64 7.48 7.69 -18.27
CA LYS A 64 8.94 7.85 -18.40
C LYS A 64 9.34 9.27 -18.77
N LYS A 65 8.47 9.99 -19.49
CA LYS A 65 8.73 11.34 -19.99
C LYS A 65 7.85 12.36 -19.27
N PRO A 66 8.32 13.61 -19.09
CA PRO A 66 7.52 14.70 -18.53
C PRO A 66 6.17 14.91 -19.22
N ASP A 67 6.09 14.75 -20.54
CA ASP A 67 4.85 14.94 -21.30
C ASP A 67 3.80 13.86 -20.99
N ASP A 68 4.25 12.62 -20.78
CA ASP A 68 3.38 11.52 -20.32
C ASP A 68 2.83 11.83 -18.92
N VAL A 69 3.69 12.36 -18.03
CA VAL A 69 3.30 12.75 -16.67
C VAL A 69 2.21 13.81 -16.70
N ARG A 70 2.40 14.86 -17.51
CA ARG A 70 1.41 15.93 -17.69
C ARG A 70 0.08 15.37 -18.17
N THR A 71 0.11 14.61 -19.27
CA THR A 71 -1.08 14.02 -19.89
C THR A 71 -1.87 13.15 -18.90
N HIS A 72 -1.16 12.31 -18.14
CA HIS A 72 -1.79 11.47 -17.13
C HIS A 72 -2.36 12.27 -15.96
N ALA A 73 -1.61 13.26 -15.45
CA ALA A 73 -2.06 14.09 -14.33
C ALA A 73 -3.29 14.93 -14.69
N GLU A 74 -3.32 15.59 -15.86
CA GLU A 74 -4.47 16.39 -16.33
C GLU A 74 -5.73 15.54 -16.46
N ARG A 75 -5.60 14.37 -17.11
CA ARG A 75 -6.70 13.42 -17.21
C ARG A 75 -7.19 12.98 -15.84
N MET A 76 -6.27 12.60 -14.95
CA MET A 76 -6.58 12.06 -13.63
C MET A 76 -7.22 13.09 -12.69
N LEU A 77 -6.74 14.34 -12.69
CA LEU A 77 -7.31 15.44 -11.88
C LEU A 77 -8.68 15.88 -12.41
N SER A 78 -9.00 15.58 -13.67
CA SER A 78 -10.34 15.79 -14.25
C SER A 78 -11.31 14.64 -13.93
N MET A 79 -10.86 13.56 -13.29
CA MET A 79 -11.71 12.42 -12.96
C MET A 79 -12.61 12.70 -11.75
N LYS A 80 -13.72 11.95 -11.69
CA LYS A 80 -14.52 11.77 -10.47
C LYS A 80 -14.52 10.29 -10.08
N VAL A 81 -14.48 10.03 -8.79
CA VAL A 81 -14.60 8.70 -8.20
C VAL A 81 -15.91 8.66 -7.42
N GLY A 82 -16.92 7.99 -7.98
CA GLY A 82 -18.30 8.16 -7.52
C GLY A 82 -18.73 9.62 -7.73
N GLN A 83 -19.11 10.30 -6.65
CA GLN A 83 -19.50 11.72 -6.68
C GLN A 83 -18.37 12.68 -6.28
N PHE A 84 -17.19 12.16 -5.94
CA PHE A 84 -16.09 12.96 -5.41
C PHE A 84 -15.06 13.29 -6.50
N PRO A 85 -14.63 14.55 -6.63
CA PRO A 85 -13.55 14.91 -7.55
C PRO A 85 -12.20 14.35 -7.07
N VAL A 86 -11.30 14.11 -8.02
CA VAL A 86 -9.90 13.82 -7.71
C VAL A 86 -9.15 15.14 -7.52
N GLU A 87 -8.83 15.48 -6.27
CA GLU A 87 -8.17 16.75 -5.94
C GLU A 87 -6.63 16.67 -6.02
N ALA A 88 -6.07 15.46 -5.98
CA ALA A 88 -4.63 15.23 -6.03
C ALA A 88 -4.26 13.89 -6.68
N VAL A 89 -3.07 13.85 -7.26
CA VAL A 89 -2.38 12.63 -7.68
C VAL A 89 -1.09 12.46 -6.88
N LEU A 90 -0.73 11.24 -6.54
CA LEU A 90 0.57 10.90 -5.99
C LEU A 90 1.51 10.54 -7.14
N VAL A 91 2.60 11.30 -7.28
CA VAL A 91 3.70 10.98 -8.20
C VAL A 91 4.81 10.34 -7.38
N GLU A 92 5.19 9.13 -7.76
CA GLU A 92 6.09 8.28 -6.99
C GLU A 92 7.11 7.61 -7.91
N GLU A 93 8.33 7.39 -7.44
CA GLU A 93 9.32 6.62 -8.20
C GLU A 93 8.82 5.20 -8.45
N LYS A 94 8.98 4.73 -9.69
CA LYS A 94 8.71 3.34 -10.00
C LYS A 94 9.82 2.49 -9.40
N ILE A 95 9.45 1.48 -8.63
CA ILE A 95 10.40 0.50 -8.13
C ILE A 95 10.10 -0.89 -8.66
N ASP A 96 11.16 -1.64 -8.93
CA ASP A 96 11.06 -3.03 -9.32
C ASP A 96 10.85 -3.91 -8.08
N ILE A 97 9.93 -4.86 -8.24
CA ILE A 97 9.39 -5.65 -7.13
C ILE A 97 9.48 -7.11 -7.52
N ASP A 98 10.26 -7.86 -6.75
CA ASP A 98 10.39 -9.32 -6.93
C ASP A 98 9.28 -10.09 -6.19
N ARG A 99 9.01 -9.71 -4.94
CA ARG A 99 7.96 -10.33 -4.11
C ARG A 99 7.07 -9.29 -3.44
N GLU A 100 5.82 -9.68 -3.23
CA GLU A 100 4.82 -8.87 -2.58
C GLU A 100 4.19 -9.59 -1.39
N PHE A 101 3.85 -8.81 -0.37
CA PHE A 101 3.18 -9.27 0.83
C PHE A 101 1.98 -8.38 1.09
N PHE A 102 0.92 -8.99 1.59
CA PHE A 102 -0.18 -8.27 2.20
C PHE A 102 0.08 -8.15 3.70
N LEU A 103 -0.04 -6.94 4.24
CA LEU A 103 0.12 -6.70 5.67
C LEU A 103 -0.90 -5.67 6.14
N SER A 104 -1.75 -6.02 7.10
CA SER A 104 -2.72 -5.09 7.67
C SER A 104 -2.80 -5.20 9.18
N PHE A 105 -3.11 -4.09 9.83
CA PHE A 105 -3.53 -3.99 11.21
C PHE A 105 -5.03 -3.68 11.24
N ALA A 106 -5.77 -4.32 12.15
CA ALA A 106 -7.15 -3.99 12.44
C ALA A 106 -7.46 -4.19 13.92
N ILE A 107 -8.48 -3.51 14.42
CA ILE A 107 -9.15 -3.90 15.67
C ILE A 107 -10.16 -5.00 15.34
N ASP A 108 -9.99 -6.17 15.95
CA ASP A 108 -10.97 -7.26 15.88
C ASP A 108 -12.01 -7.05 16.98
N ASP A 109 -13.22 -6.64 16.60
CA ASP A 109 -14.29 -6.36 17.56
C ASP A 109 -14.76 -7.62 18.31
N ALA A 110 -14.65 -8.81 17.68
CA ALA A 110 -15.04 -10.06 18.32
C ALA A 110 -14.01 -10.49 19.39
N ALA A 111 -12.73 -10.37 19.07
CA ALA A 111 -11.64 -10.62 20.02
C ALA A 111 -11.41 -9.47 21.01
N ARG A 112 -12.01 -8.29 20.75
CA ARG A 112 -11.79 -7.03 21.48
C ARG A 112 -10.31 -6.66 21.58
N ALA A 113 -9.53 -7.02 20.55
CA ALA A 113 -8.08 -6.90 20.56
C ALA A 113 -7.56 -6.54 19.16
N PRO A 114 -6.39 -5.89 19.07
CA PRO A 114 -5.74 -5.69 17.79
C PRO A 114 -5.28 -7.00 17.16
N VAL A 115 -5.35 -7.06 15.83
CA VAL A 115 -4.88 -8.18 15.04
C VAL A 115 -4.06 -7.69 13.86
N ILE A 116 -2.99 -8.40 13.56
CA ILE A 116 -2.27 -8.25 12.29
C ILE A 116 -2.69 -9.38 11.37
N ILE A 117 -3.03 -9.03 10.13
CA ILE A 117 -3.33 -9.97 9.07
C ILE A 117 -2.20 -9.90 8.06
N PHE A 118 -1.67 -11.06 7.69
CA PHE A 118 -0.50 -11.19 6.85
C PHE A 118 -0.74 -12.27 5.78
N ALA A 119 -0.32 -12.04 4.54
CA ALA A 119 -0.33 -13.08 3.51
C ALA A 119 0.86 -12.95 2.55
N VAL A 120 1.29 -14.09 2.03
CA VAL A 120 2.26 -14.16 0.92
C VAL A 120 1.50 -13.88 -0.37
N GLY A 121 2.01 -12.94 -1.17
CA GLY A 121 1.32 -12.41 -2.34
C GLY A 121 0.48 -11.19 -1.98
N GLY A 122 0.86 -10.03 -2.52
CA GLY A 122 0.06 -8.80 -2.49
C GLY A 122 -0.90 -8.72 -3.68
N GLY A 123 -1.32 -7.51 -4.04
CA GLY A 123 -2.17 -7.29 -5.20
C GLY A 123 -3.65 -7.15 -4.88
N THR A 124 -4.44 -7.02 -5.95
CA THR A 124 -5.90 -7.12 -5.91
C THR A 124 -6.35 -8.54 -5.54
N GLY A 125 -7.56 -8.69 -4.96
CA GLY A 125 -8.16 -10.00 -4.68
C GLY A 125 -7.58 -10.69 -3.43
N ILE A 126 -7.19 -9.93 -2.41
CA ILE A 126 -6.89 -10.53 -1.10
C ILE A 126 -8.16 -11.07 -0.44
N GLU A 127 -9.31 -10.47 -0.77
CA GLU A 127 -10.64 -10.86 -0.30
C GLU A 127 -10.99 -12.29 -0.71
N GLU A 128 -10.69 -12.65 -1.96
CA GLU A 128 -10.86 -14.01 -2.50
C GLU A 128 -9.85 -14.99 -1.90
N ARG A 129 -8.73 -14.48 -1.38
CA ARG A 129 -7.63 -15.23 -0.78
C ARG A 129 -7.65 -15.19 0.75
N ALA A 130 -8.77 -14.81 1.38
CA ALA A 130 -8.87 -14.67 2.83
C ALA A 130 -8.42 -15.94 3.59
N ALA A 131 -8.71 -17.12 3.05
CA ALA A 131 -8.30 -18.41 3.63
C ALA A 131 -6.77 -18.63 3.63
N SER A 132 -6.02 -17.89 2.80
CA SER A 132 -4.55 -17.95 2.75
C SER A 132 -3.87 -16.93 3.68
N THR A 133 -4.67 -16.15 4.42
CA THR A 133 -4.15 -15.15 5.35
C THR A 133 -3.84 -15.77 6.71
N ARG A 134 -2.76 -15.30 7.34
CA ARG A 134 -2.39 -15.59 8.72
C ARG A 134 -2.85 -14.43 9.60
N ARG A 135 -3.40 -14.76 10.76
CA ARG A 135 -3.79 -13.79 11.79
C ARG A 135 -2.83 -13.89 12.95
N ILE A 136 -2.27 -12.76 13.37
CA ILE A 136 -1.36 -12.65 14.51
C ILE A 136 -2.07 -11.80 15.56
N ALA A 137 -2.48 -12.43 16.65
CA ALA A 137 -3.05 -11.72 17.79
C ALA A 137 -2.02 -10.77 18.39
N CYS A 138 -2.47 -9.58 18.77
CA CYS A 138 -1.63 -8.56 19.38
C CYS A 138 -2.17 -8.18 20.75
N GLU A 139 -1.29 -8.14 21.73
CA GLU A 139 -1.59 -7.52 23.01
C GLU A 139 -1.72 -6.00 22.84
N VAL A 140 -2.70 -5.39 23.48
CA VAL A 140 -3.03 -3.96 23.30
C VAL A 140 -1.82 -3.05 23.57
N ASN A 141 -1.03 -3.38 24.59
CA ASN A 141 0.08 -2.54 25.04
C ASN A 141 1.43 -2.91 24.43
N THR A 142 1.63 -4.16 24.02
CA THR A 142 2.95 -4.69 23.65
C THR A 142 3.01 -5.20 22.21
N GLY A 143 1.86 -5.35 21.54
CA GLY A 143 1.78 -5.78 20.15
C GLY A 143 1.89 -7.31 19.98
N PRO A 144 2.30 -7.77 18.78
CA PRO A 144 2.36 -9.20 18.50
C PRO A 144 3.52 -9.88 19.25
N LEU A 145 3.27 -11.08 19.77
CA LEU A 145 4.32 -11.89 20.40
C LEU A 145 5.41 -12.26 19.39
N GLY A 146 6.67 -12.17 19.81
CA GLY A 146 7.82 -12.43 18.94
C GLY A 146 7.84 -13.84 18.36
N SER A 147 7.35 -14.84 19.11
CA SER A 147 7.19 -16.23 18.65
C SER A 147 6.15 -16.33 17.53
N ALA A 148 4.97 -15.72 17.71
CA ALA A 148 3.90 -15.72 16.70
C ALA A 148 4.34 -15.03 15.40
N VAL A 149 5.11 -13.93 15.50
CA VAL A 149 5.69 -13.28 14.32
C VAL A 149 6.69 -14.20 13.62
N LYS A 150 7.58 -14.86 14.37
CA LYS A 150 8.59 -15.79 13.81
C LYS A 150 7.91 -16.96 13.09
N GLU A 151 6.91 -17.58 13.71
CA GLU A 151 6.12 -18.65 13.10
C GLU A 151 5.46 -18.19 11.80
N ALA A 152 4.84 -17.00 11.83
CA ALA A 152 4.18 -16.44 10.66
C ALA A 152 5.14 -16.14 9.49
N VAL A 153 6.38 -15.74 9.74
CA VAL A 153 7.35 -15.44 8.65
C VAL A 153 8.12 -16.67 8.17
N ASN A 154 8.37 -17.65 9.03
CA ASN A 154 9.10 -18.86 8.66
C ASN A 154 8.33 -19.71 7.63
N GLY A 155 7.00 -19.69 7.70
CA GLY A 155 6.13 -20.36 6.73
C GLY A 155 6.05 -19.69 5.34
N CYS A 156 6.90 -18.70 5.03
CA CYS A 156 6.85 -17.94 3.77
C CYS A 156 7.87 -18.39 2.72
N GLY A 157 8.77 -19.33 3.03
CA GLY A 157 9.83 -19.73 2.11
C GLY A 157 10.79 -18.58 1.77
N LEU A 158 11.12 -17.78 2.77
CA LEU A 158 12.08 -16.67 2.68
C LEU A 158 13.45 -17.08 3.25
N SER A 159 14.51 -16.41 2.81
CA SER A 159 15.81 -16.50 3.49
C SER A 159 15.69 -16.01 4.94
N GLN A 160 16.57 -16.44 5.83
CA GLN A 160 16.52 -16.01 7.24
C GLN A 160 16.63 -14.48 7.38
N ALA A 161 17.46 -13.83 6.55
CA ALA A 161 17.59 -12.38 6.53
C ALA A 161 16.27 -11.69 6.14
N HIS A 162 15.62 -12.17 5.08
CA HIS A 162 14.33 -11.63 4.62
C HIS A 162 13.19 -11.90 5.59
N ALA A 163 13.17 -13.08 6.24
CA ALA A 163 12.21 -13.42 7.29
C ALA A 163 12.35 -12.48 8.50
N ASN A 164 13.58 -12.18 8.92
CA ASN A 164 13.84 -11.22 9.99
C ASN A 164 13.34 -9.82 9.61
N GLN A 165 13.64 -9.35 8.39
CA GLN A 165 13.17 -8.05 7.91
C GLN A 165 11.63 -7.98 7.86
N LEU A 166 10.96 -9.03 7.41
CA LEU A 166 9.49 -9.12 7.41
C LEU A 166 8.93 -9.16 8.85
N GLY A 167 9.61 -9.82 9.78
CA GLY A 167 9.22 -9.83 11.19
C GLY A 167 9.30 -8.44 11.83
N GLU A 168 10.37 -7.68 11.55
CA GLU A 168 10.50 -6.29 11.99
C GLU A 168 9.39 -5.41 11.40
N SER A 169 9.08 -5.63 10.12
CA SER A 169 8.04 -4.94 9.37
C SER A 169 6.65 -5.10 10.00
N ILE A 170 6.32 -6.33 10.41
CA ILE A 170 5.09 -6.66 11.15
C ILE A 170 5.03 -5.89 12.48
N ARG A 171 6.14 -5.81 13.23
CA ARG A 171 6.17 -5.07 14.51
C ARG A 171 6.05 -3.56 14.30
N LYS A 172 6.74 -3.02 13.28
CA LYS A 172 6.64 -1.60 12.93
C LYS A 172 5.23 -1.20 12.50
N LEU A 173 4.48 -2.10 11.87
CA LEU A 173 3.08 -1.87 11.52
C LEU A 173 2.22 -1.58 12.75
N PHE A 174 2.38 -2.39 13.79
CA PHE A 174 1.68 -2.19 15.05
C PHE A 174 2.05 -0.86 15.69
N ALA A 175 3.35 -0.53 15.73
CA ALA A 175 3.83 0.75 16.26
C ALA A 175 3.24 1.94 15.48
N ALA A 176 3.22 1.86 14.14
CA ALA A 176 2.66 2.88 13.29
C ALA A 176 1.17 3.06 13.53
N ALA A 177 0.40 1.97 13.58
CA ALA A 177 -1.02 2.01 13.88
C ALA A 177 -1.30 2.65 15.25
N ARG A 178 -0.53 2.27 16.28
CA ARG A 178 -0.65 2.83 17.63
C ARG A 178 -0.30 4.32 17.70
N SER A 179 0.72 4.76 16.96
CA SER A 179 1.18 6.17 16.96
C SER A 179 0.11 7.18 16.50
N VAL A 180 -0.90 6.71 15.76
CA VAL A 180 -1.99 7.52 15.23
C VAL A 180 -3.38 6.98 15.63
N GLU A 181 -3.42 6.09 16.63
CA GLU A 181 -4.65 5.46 17.12
C GLU A 181 -5.52 4.85 16.01
N ALA A 182 -4.87 4.26 14.99
CA ALA A 182 -5.55 3.71 13.84
C ALA A 182 -6.46 2.54 14.27
N ARG A 183 -7.71 2.54 13.81
CA ARG A 183 -8.57 1.35 13.87
C ARG A 183 -8.29 0.35 12.75
N TYR A 184 -7.76 0.85 11.65
CA TYR A 184 -7.41 0.06 10.47
C TYR A 184 -6.23 0.70 9.76
N LEU A 185 -5.26 -0.11 9.37
CA LEU A 185 -4.13 0.30 8.56
C LEU A 185 -3.78 -0.88 7.65
N GLU A 186 -3.83 -0.67 6.34
CA GLU A 186 -3.50 -1.72 5.37
C GLU A 186 -2.37 -1.28 4.45
N ILE A 187 -1.44 -2.20 4.27
CA ILE A 187 -0.41 -2.16 3.26
C ILE A 187 -0.70 -3.25 2.23
N SER A 188 -1.28 -2.80 1.12
CA SER A 188 -1.46 -3.59 -0.09
C SER A 188 -0.85 -2.86 -1.27
N ARG A 189 -0.25 -3.62 -2.19
CA ARG A 189 0.19 -3.09 -3.48
C ARG A 189 -0.88 -3.36 -4.53
N ALA A 190 -1.08 -2.39 -5.42
CA ALA A 190 -1.78 -2.59 -6.67
C ALA A 190 -0.76 -2.43 -7.81
N ASN A 191 -0.60 -3.51 -8.58
CA ASN A 191 0.10 -3.68 -9.86
C ASN A 191 1.64 -3.51 -9.91
N SER A 192 2.33 -4.64 -10.09
CA SER A 192 3.44 -4.78 -11.03
C SER A 192 3.07 -5.84 -12.09
N ILE A 193 3.18 -5.50 -13.37
CA ILE A 193 3.05 -6.42 -14.51
C ILE A 193 4.45 -6.84 -14.95
N THR A 194 4.73 -8.15 -14.90
CA THR A 194 5.48 -8.98 -15.90
C THR A 194 5.58 -10.42 -15.35
N ARG A 195 5.27 -11.54 -16.04
CA ARG A 195 5.04 -11.89 -17.45
C ARG A 195 3.71 -12.67 -17.63
N ARG A 196 3.03 -12.39 -18.75
CA ARG A 196 1.96 -13.14 -19.44
C ARG A 196 0.63 -13.39 -18.69
N ARG A 197 -0.41 -12.81 -19.30
CA ARG A 197 -1.86 -13.12 -19.31
C ARG A 197 -2.81 -12.36 -18.35
N LEU A 198 -3.96 -12.07 -18.98
CA LEU A 198 -5.18 -11.36 -18.60
C LEU A 198 -5.89 -11.92 -17.35
N TRP A 199 -6.79 -11.16 -16.72
CA TRP A 199 -8.27 -11.30 -16.80
C TRP A 199 -9.02 -10.29 -15.89
N SER A 200 -10.33 -10.18 -16.11
CA SER A 200 -11.28 -9.10 -15.76
C SER A 200 -12.28 -9.44 -14.62
N ALA A 201 -12.98 -8.39 -14.12
CA ALA A 201 -14.24 -8.36 -13.34
C ALA A 201 -14.12 -8.69 -11.82
N SER A 202 -14.93 -8.22 -10.85
CA SER A 202 -16.16 -7.40 -10.75
C SER A 202 -16.31 -6.86 -9.29
N PRO A 203 -17.34 -6.09 -8.90
CA PRO A 203 -17.26 -5.13 -7.79
C PRO A 203 -17.71 -5.67 -6.42
N MET A 204 -17.03 -5.30 -5.33
CA MET A 204 -17.71 -5.22 -4.03
C MET A 204 -17.06 -4.21 -3.08
N GLN A 205 -17.96 -3.50 -2.40
CA GLN A 205 -17.73 -2.32 -1.58
C GLN A 205 -16.96 -2.67 -0.31
N SER A 206 -15.86 -1.95 -0.06
CA SER A 206 -15.20 -1.96 1.23
C SER A 206 -14.63 -0.57 1.50
N ASN A 207 -15.21 0.07 2.51
CA ASN A 207 -14.94 1.42 2.97
C ASN A 207 -13.62 1.47 3.78
N ARG A 208 -12.45 1.37 3.14
CA ARG A 208 -11.15 1.35 3.86
C ARG A 208 -10.05 2.16 3.16
N ALA A 209 -9.20 2.79 3.97
CA ALA A 209 -8.03 3.53 3.50
C ALA A 209 -6.86 2.55 3.25
N ILE A 210 -6.31 2.57 2.03
CA ILE A 210 -5.19 1.71 1.59
C ILE A 210 -3.91 2.54 1.53
N ILE A 211 -2.85 2.05 2.16
CA ILE A 211 -1.54 2.73 2.21
C ILE A 211 -0.48 1.82 1.60
N ALA A 212 0.01 2.10 0.40
CA ALA A 212 1.02 1.26 -0.25
C ALA A 212 2.45 1.50 0.30
N ALA A 213 2.82 0.92 1.44
CA ALA A 213 4.24 0.81 1.81
C ALA A 213 4.94 -0.33 1.07
N HIS A 214 6.22 -0.12 0.75
CA HIS A 214 7.04 -1.09 0.03
C HIS A 214 8.00 -1.76 1.02
N PHE A 215 8.02 -3.09 1.06
CA PHE A 215 9.14 -3.83 1.62
C PHE A 215 9.95 -4.39 0.48
N THR A 216 11.04 -3.72 0.11
CA THR A 216 11.98 -4.29 -0.85
C THR A 216 12.87 -5.27 -0.10
N LEU A 217 12.66 -6.56 -0.33
CA LEU A 217 13.64 -7.60 -0.04
C LEU A 217 14.66 -7.52 -1.18
N ARG A 218 15.75 -6.78 -1.00
CA ARG A 218 16.90 -6.90 -1.92
C ARG A 218 17.66 -8.16 -1.53
N SER A 219 18.02 -8.96 -2.54
CA SER A 219 18.96 -10.09 -2.43
C SER A 219 20.30 -9.63 -1.89
#